data_AF-H3A4Y3-F1
#
_entry.id   AF-H3A4Y3-F1
#
_cell.length_a   1.000
_cell.length_b   1.000
_cell.length_c   1.000
_cell.angle_alpha   90.00
_cell.angle_beta   90.00
_cell.angle_gamma   90.00
#
_symmetry.space_group_name_H-M   'P 1'
#
loop_
_entity.id
_entity.type
_entity.pdbx_description
1 polymer ?
#
loop_
_entity_poly.entity_id
_entity_poly.type
_entity_poly.pdbx_seq_one_letter_code
_entity_poly.pdbx_strand_id
1 'polypeptide(L)'
;MGQLPEFDELGEDFDSYLEWFECWLTANEVPDGKRVYVVLAVLGPTVYGFLESLTAPMKLLDMSYIQLTETLSRHYKLKLILIAEHFCFYHWNQEEGETLADYIITLKHLANTCEFGQFLDDALQDQFICGLHGESYHKWVLSEKDLTFKSACDIVLALELTWKETRELARHTKSPRSVVHQVIHMPGAKEHSR
;
A
#
# COMPACT_ATOMS: atom_id res chain seq x y z
N MET A 1 45.60 -12.19 -10.18
CA MET A 1 44.68 -11.29 -9.45
C MET A 1 43.34 -11.35 -10.14
N GLY A 2 42.25 -11.55 -9.39
CA GLY A 2 40.90 -11.72 -9.94
C GLY A 2 40.22 -10.37 -10.16
N GLN A 3 39.44 -10.26 -11.23
CA GLN A 3 38.53 -9.12 -11.41
C GLN A 3 37.39 -9.23 -10.40
N LEU A 4 37.03 -8.11 -9.79
CA LEU A 4 35.76 -7.97 -9.10
C LEU A 4 34.68 -7.71 -10.16
N PRO A 5 33.54 -8.42 -10.12
CA PRO A 5 32.43 -8.13 -11.02
C PRO A 5 31.79 -6.77 -10.70
N GLU A 6 31.10 -6.24 -11.69
CA GLU A 6 30.23 -5.07 -11.56
C GLU A 6 29.11 -5.33 -10.55
N PHE A 7 28.71 -4.29 -9.83
CA PHE A 7 27.60 -4.35 -8.87
C PHE A 7 26.26 -4.63 -9.57
N ASP A 8 25.55 -5.67 -9.15
CA ASP A 8 24.22 -6.02 -9.66
C ASP A 8 23.10 -5.48 -8.74
N GLU A 9 22.55 -4.32 -9.10
CA GLU A 9 21.50 -3.65 -8.33
C GLU A 9 20.16 -4.41 -8.23
N LEU A 10 19.99 -5.52 -8.97
CA LEU A 10 18.80 -6.38 -8.91
C LEU A 10 19.05 -7.68 -8.14
N GLY A 11 20.30 -8.14 -8.08
CA GLY A 11 20.68 -9.44 -7.54
C GLY A 11 21.33 -9.40 -6.16
N GLU A 12 21.88 -8.25 -5.74
CA GLU A 12 22.62 -8.14 -4.49
C GLU A 12 22.41 -6.80 -3.76
N ASP A 13 22.64 -6.82 -2.45
CA ASP A 13 22.61 -5.64 -1.58
C ASP A 13 23.91 -4.84 -1.68
N PHE A 14 23.81 -3.52 -1.75
CA PHE A 14 24.96 -2.65 -1.97
C PHE A 14 25.96 -2.65 -0.81
N ASP A 15 25.49 -2.73 0.44
CA ASP A 15 26.41 -2.75 1.59
C ASP A 15 27.20 -4.07 1.63
N SER A 16 26.53 -5.18 1.33
CA SER A 16 27.17 -6.50 1.21
C SER A 16 28.20 -6.52 0.07
N TYR A 17 27.88 -5.92 -1.08
CA TYR A 17 28.80 -5.74 -2.19
C TYR A 17 30.01 -4.86 -1.78
N LEU A 18 29.76 -3.78 -1.04
CA LEU A 18 30.80 -2.87 -0.58
C LEU A 18 31.78 -3.55 0.39
N GLU A 19 31.29 -4.40 1.30
CA GLU A 19 32.15 -5.22 2.17
C GLU A 19 33.08 -6.13 1.36
N TRP A 20 32.55 -6.76 0.31
CA TRP A 20 33.34 -7.58 -0.60
C TRP A 20 34.36 -6.76 -1.40
N PHE A 21 33.96 -5.58 -1.88
CA PHE A 21 34.82 -4.63 -2.55
C PHE A 21 35.99 -4.17 -1.64
N GLU A 22 35.74 -3.88 -0.36
CA GLU A 22 36.79 -3.51 0.60
C GLU A 22 37.78 -4.66 0.86
N CYS A 23 37.28 -5.90 0.94
CA CYS A 23 38.13 -7.08 1.03
C CYS A 23 39.04 -7.21 -0.20
N TRP A 24 38.48 -6.96 -1.40
CA TRP A 24 39.22 -6.98 -2.65
C TRP A 24 40.26 -5.85 -2.71
N LEU A 25 39.93 -4.63 -2.30
CA LEU A 25 40.88 -3.51 -2.24
C LEU A 25 42.08 -3.86 -1.35
N THR A 26 41.81 -4.43 -0.18
CA THR A 26 42.81 -4.83 0.81
C THR A 26 43.71 -5.94 0.25
N ALA A 27 43.12 -6.99 -0.33
CA ALA A 27 43.86 -8.11 -0.89
C ALA A 27 44.75 -7.73 -2.09
N ASN A 28 44.39 -6.67 -2.82
CA ASN A 28 45.17 -6.16 -3.95
C ASN A 28 46.06 -4.95 -3.58
N GLU A 29 46.18 -4.63 -2.28
CA GLU A 29 47.01 -3.53 -1.76
C GLU A 29 46.76 -2.19 -2.48
N VAL A 30 45.48 -1.91 -2.78
CA VAL A 30 45.11 -0.69 -3.52
C VAL A 30 45.36 0.55 -2.65
N PRO A 31 46.20 1.51 -3.10
CA PRO A 31 46.44 2.74 -2.35
C PRO A 31 45.18 3.59 -2.23
N ASP A 32 45.02 4.30 -1.10
CA ASP A 32 43.85 5.15 -0.83
C ASP A 32 43.57 6.17 -1.94
N GLY A 33 44.63 6.80 -2.48
CA GLY A 33 44.52 7.75 -3.59
C GLY A 33 44.02 7.15 -4.91
N LYS A 34 43.92 5.82 -5.01
CA LYS A 34 43.38 5.12 -6.18
C LYS A 34 41.95 4.60 -5.99
N ARG A 35 41.44 4.54 -4.76
CA ARG A 35 40.14 3.91 -4.46
C ARG A 35 38.97 4.55 -5.20
N VAL A 36 38.97 5.89 -5.35
CA VAL A 36 37.95 6.63 -6.13
C VAL A 36 37.90 6.15 -7.58
N TYR A 37 39.06 6.04 -8.24
CA TYR A 37 39.12 5.58 -9.64
C TYR A 37 38.68 4.11 -9.76
N VAL A 38 39.07 3.28 -8.80
CA VAL A 38 38.74 1.85 -8.81
C VAL A 38 37.25 1.62 -8.60
N VAL A 39 36.62 2.30 -7.63
CA VAL A 39 35.17 2.14 -7.39
C VAL A 39 34.37 2.61 -8.60
N LEU A 40 34.70 3.77 -9.17
CA LEU A 40 34.00 4.28 -10.35
C LEU A 40 34.15 3.37 -11.58
N ALA A 41 35.29 2.68 -11.73
CA ALA A 41 35.51 1.73 -12.82
C ALA A 41 34.71 0.43 -12.66
N VAL A 42 34.38 0.05 -11.42
CA VAL A 42 33.70 -1.19 -11.08
C VAL A 42 32.18 -1.04 -11.03
N LEU A 43 31.65 0.15 -10.75
CA LEU A 43 30.21 0.42 -10.68
C LEU A 43 29.45 0.24 -12.00
N GLY A 44 30.18 0.25 -13.12
CA GLY A 44 29.59 0.18 -14.45
C GLY A 44 28.80 1.43 -14.87
N PRO A 45 28.33 1.46 -16.13
CA PRO A 45 27.81 2.69 -16.75
C PRO A 45 26.50 3.18 -16.11
N THR A 46 25.62 2.27 -15.68
CA THR A 46 24.30 2.62 -15.12
C THR A 46 24.45 3.34 -13.78
N VAL A 47 25.17 2.73 -12.84
CA VAL A 47 25.35 3.28 -11.50
C VAL A 47 26.26 4.52 -11.54
N TYR A 48 27.26 4.54 -12.44
CA TYR A 48 28.07 5.73 -12.68
C TYR A 48 27.21 6.93 -13.14
N GLY A 49 26.38 6.76 -14.17
CA GLY A 49 25.53 7.84 -14.69
C GLY A 49 24.49 8.31 -13.66
N PHE A 50 23.97 7.40 -12.86
CA PHE A 50 23.10 7.73 -11.75
C PHE A 50 23.81 8.59 -10.68
N LEU A 51 25.02 8.19 -10.28
CA LEU A 51 25.80 8.92 -9.29
C LEU A 51 26.19 10.32 -9.80
N GLU A 52 26.50 10.45 -11.09
CA GLU A 52 26.75 11.75 -11.74
C GLU A 52 25.52 12.66 -11.66
N SER A 53 24.32 12.11 -11.91
CA SER A 53 23.05 12.84 -11.77
C SER A 53 22.78 13.29 -10.33
N LEU A 54 23.02 12.42 -9.34
CA LEU A 54 22.78 12.73 -7.92
C LEU A 54 23.71 13.81 -7.36
N THR A 55 24.92 13.92 -7.90
CA THR A 55 25.99 14.74 -7.33
C THR A 55 26.22 16.06 -8.08
N ALA A 56 25.50 16.28 -9.18
CA ALA A 56 25.56 17.50 -9.95
C ALA A 56 25.32 18.76 -9.08
N PRO A 57 26.10 19.84 -9.26
CA PRO A 57 27.11 20.08 -10.30
C PRO A 57 28.54 19.61 -9.95
N MET A 58 28.74 18.86 -8.87
CA MET A 58 30.06 18.36 -8.46
C MET A 58 30.51 17.24 -9.40
N LYS A 59 31.81 17.16 -9.71
CA LYS A 59 32.36 16.02 -10.46
C LYS A 59 32.64 14.86 -9.52
N LEU A 60 32.37 13.64 -9.96
CA LEU A 60 32.62 12.43 -9.18
C LEU A 60 34.08 12.26 -8.75
N LEU A 61 35.03 12.67 -9.59
CA LEU A 61 36.46 12.60 -9.28
C LEU A 61 36.91 13.62 -8.21
N ASP A 62 36.09 14.64 -7.93
CA ASP A 62 36.35 15.61 -6.88
C ASP A 62 35.78 15.14 -5.52
N MET A 63 34.99 14.06 -5.50
CA MET A 63 34.44 13.47 -4.28
C MET A 63 35.43 12.50 -3.65
N SER A 64 35.38 12.39 -2.32
CA SER A 64 36.11 11.36 -1.60
C SER A 64 35.48 9.99 -1.81
N TYR A 65 36.29 8.94 -1.63
CA TYR A 65 35.81 7.56 -1.68
C TYR A 65 34.63 7.32 -0.73
N ILE A 66 34.71 7.85 0.51
CA ILE A 66 33.66 7.73 1.52
C ILE A 66 32.37 8.43 1.06
N GLN A 67 32.47 9.62 0.47
CA GLN A 67 31.28 10.32 -0.02
C GLN A 67 30.55 9.54 -1.11
N LEU A 68 31.28 8.89 -2.03
CA LEU A 68 30.69 8.09 -3.09
C LEU A 68 29.96 6.86 -2.52
N THR A 69 30.63 6.09 -1.65
CA THR A 69 30.06 4.86 -1.09
C THR A 69 28.89 5.13 -0.14
N GLU A 70 28.94 6.19 0.68
CA GLU A 70 27.82 6.59 1.53
C GLU A 70 26.61 7.07 0.72
N THR A 71 26.84 7.76 -0.40
CA THR A 71 25.75 8.23 -1.28
C THR A 71 25.01 7.04 -1.89
N LEU A 72 25.75 6.05 -2.40
CA LEU A 72 25.18 4.84 -2.97
C LEU A 72 24.48 3.99 -1.90
N SER A 73 25.12 3.75 -0.75
CA SER A 73 24.51 3.01 0.38
C SER A 73 23.18 3.62 0.80
N ARG A 74 23.14 4.95 0.95
CA ARG A 74 21.89 5.66 1.28
C ARG A 74 20.83 5.48 0.21
N HIS A 75 21.20 5.61 -1.07
CA HIS A 75 20.23 5.48 -2.16
C HIS A 75 19.60 4.09 -2.20
N TYR A 76 20.41 3.03 -2.19
CA TYR A 76 19.90 1.66 -2.28
C TYR A 76 19.11 1.25 -1.03
N LYS A 77 19.47 1.77 0.16
CA LYS A 77 18.64 1.63 1.37
C LYS A 77 17.29 2.32 1.23
N LEU A 78 17.25 3.55 0.74
CA LEU A 78 15.98 4.28 0.52
C LEU A 78 15.09 3.52 -0.47
N LYS A 79 15.67 2.99 -1.56
CA LYS A 79 14.94 2.15 -2.53
C LYS A 79 14.34 0.91 -1.87
N LEU A 80 15.10 0.22 -1.01
CA LEU A 80 14.61 -0.95 -0.28
C LEU A 80 13.46 -0.60 0.67
N ILE A 81 13.57 0.52 1.39
CA ILE A 81 12.50 1.02 2.27
C ILE A 81 11.24 1.31 1.44
N LEU A 82 11.35 2.02 0.33
CA LEU A 82 10.20 2.33 -0.53
C LEU A 82 9.51 1.07 -1.06
N ILE A 83 10.27 0.06 -1.47
CA ILE A 83 9.70 -1.23 -1.89
C ILE A 83 8.93 -1.90 -0.74
N ALA A 84 9.45 -1.84 0.48
CA ALA A 84 8.76 -2.38 1.66
C ALA A 84 7.47 -1.61 1.98
N GLU A 85 7.49 -0.27 1.89
CA GLU A 85 6.30 0.57 2.07
C GLU A 85 5.24 0.25 1.00
N HIS A 86 5.64 0.12 -0.27
CA HIS A 86 4.74 -0.30 -1.36
C HIS A 86 4.16 -1.68 -1.11
N PHE A 87 4.98 -2.63 -0.66
CA PHE A 87 4.51 -3.97 -0.30
C PHE A 87 3.44 -3.90 0.78
N CYS A 88 3.69 -3.17 1.88
CA CYS A 88 2.72 -2.97 2.95
C CYS A 88 1.43 -2.33 2.44
N PHE A 89 1.53 -1.29 1.62
CA PHE A 89 0.38 -0.61 1.03
C PHE A 89 -0.48 -1.55 0.17
N TYR A 90 0.12 -2.25 -0.80
CA TYR A 90 -0.61 -3.10 -1.75
C TYR A 90 -1.12 -4.41 -1.16
N HIS A 91 -0.63 -4.82 0.02
CA HIS A 91 -1.13 -5.99 0.74
C HIS A 91 -2.13 -5.64 1.84
N TRP A 92 -2.41 -4.36 2.06
CA TRP A 92 -3.37 -3.93 3.07
C TRP A 92 -4.80 -4.05 2.55
N ASN A 93 -5.52 -5.08 2.99
CA ASN A 93 -6.92 -5.33 2.65
C ASN A 93 -7.81 -5.03 3.85
N GLN A 94 -9.06 -4.66 3.58
CA GLN A 94 -10.06 -4.44 4.62
C GLN A 94 -10.32 -5.74 5.39
N GLU A 95 -10.17 -5.69 6.71
CA GLU A 95 -10.42 -6.85 7.57
C GLU A 95 -11.93 -7.12 7.77
N GLU A 96 -12.29 -8.35 8.11
CA GLU A 96 -13.69 -8.70 8.43
C GLU A 96 -14.15 -7.92 9.67
N GLY A 97 -15.14 -7.04 9.49
CA GLY A 97 -15.67 -6.18 10.56
C GLY A 97 -14.98 -4.83 10.69
N GLU A 98 -13.91 -4.55 9.93
CA GLU A 98 -13.31 -3.22 9.83
C GLU A 98 -14.29 -2.26 9.15
N THR A 99 -14.44 -1.05 9.70
CA THR A 99 -15.31 -0.05 9.07
C THR A 99 -14.65 0.51 7.81
N LEU A 100 -15.47 0.87 6.82
CA LEU A 100 -14.96 1.47 5.59
C LEU A 100 -14.17 2.76 5.86
N ALA A 101 -14.56 3.54 6.88
CA ALA A 101 -13.88 4.76 7.25
C ALA A 101 -12.47 4.48 7.81
N ASP A 102 -12.33 3.48 8.68
CA ASP A 102 -11.03 3.10 9.25
C ASP A 102 -10.10 2.56 8.16
N TYR A 103 -10.62 1.74 7.25
CA TYR A 103 -9.86 1.24 6.11
C TYR A 103 -9.32 2.37 5.21
N ILE A 104 -10.19 3.34 4.86
CA ILE A 104 -9.79 4.51 4.05
C ILE A 104 -8.73 5.35 4.76
N ILE A 105 -8.84 5.54 6.08
CA ILE A 105 -7.85 6.30 6.87
C ILE A 105 -6.50 5.57 6.85
N THR A 106 -6.51 4.25 7.07
CA THR A 106 -5.30 3.44 7.08
C THR A 106 -4.60 3.41 5.73
N LEU A 107 -5.35 3.25 4.62
CA LEU A 107 -4.79 3.32 3.27
C LEU A 107 -4.10 4.67 3.00
N LYS A 108 -4.77 5.78 3.35
CA LYS A 108 -4.18 7.13 3.21
C LYS A 108 -2.93 7.28 4.08
N HIS A 109 -2.91 6.67 5.25
CA HIS A 109 -1.76 6.71 6.14
C HIS A 109 -0.55 6.00 5.51
N LEU A 110 -0.73 4.76 5.03
CA LEU A 110 0.31 3.96 4.37
C LEU A 110 0.82 4.62 3.08
N ALA A 111 -0.05 5.26 2.31
CA ALA A 111 0.36 5.94 1.07
C ALA A 111 1.33 7.13 1.30
N ASN A 112 1.37 7.71 2.50
CA ASN A 112 2.23 8.88 2.79
C ASN A 112 3.73 8.57 2.73
N THR A 113 4.12 7.32 3.02
CA THR A 113 5.52 6.87 3.03
C THR A 113 5.96 6.24 1.72
N CYS A 114 5.03 6.03 0.79
CA CYS A 114 5.27 5.33 -0.47
C CYS A 114 5.84 6.22 -1.59
N GLU A 115 5.91 7.54 -1.41
CA GLU A 115 6.41 8.48 -2.43
C GLU A 115 5.76 8.33 -3.83
N PHE A 116 4.46 8.00 -3.91
CA PHE A 116 3.76 7.81 -5.19
C PHE A 116 3.73 9.04 -6.11
N GLY A 117 3.97 10.24 -5.57
CA GLY A 117 4.03 11.48 -6.34
C GLY A 117 2.73 11.74 -7.10
N GLN A 118 2.82 11.91 -8.42
CA GLN A 118 1.66 12.17 -9.28
C GLN A 118 0.69 10.99 -9.41
N PHE A 119 1.12 9.77 -9.07
CA PHE A 119 0.33 8.54 -9.17
C PHE A 119 -0.42 8.21 -7.87
N LEU A 120 -0.42 9.12 -6.89
CA LEU A 120 -1.04 8.88 -5.58
C LEU A 120 -2.54 8.57 -5.66
N ASP A 121 -3.28 9.28 -6.51
CA ASP A 121 -4.74 9.05 -6.65
C ASP A 121 -5.01 7.68 -7.27
N ASP A 122 -4.29 7.33 -8.33
CA ASP A 122 -4.38 6.03 -9.02
C ASP A 122 -4.03 4.88 -8.07
N ALA A 123 -2.94 4.99 -7.30
CA ALA A 123 -2.52 3.96 -6.35
C ALA A 123 -3.55 3.76 -5.22
N LEU A 124 -4.07 4.85 -4.65
CA LEU A 124 -5.12 4.81 -3.63
C LEU A 124 -6.42 4.20 -4.17
N GLN A 125 -6.78 4.58 -5.39
CA GLN A 125 -7.95 4.05 -6.07
C GLN A 125 -7.83 2.54 -6.29
N ASP A 126 -6.74 2.09 -6.92
CA ASP A 126 -6.53 0.68 -7.25
C ASP A 126 -6.53 -0.19 -5.99
N GLN A 127 -5.79 0.24 -4.95
CA GLN A 127 -5.73 -0.51 -3.71
C GLN A 127 -7.05 -0.49 -2.94
N PHE A 128 -7.76 0.64 -2.95
CA PHE A 128 -9.09 0.70 -2.34
C PHE A 128 -10.02 -0.32 -3.00
N ILE A 129 -10.09 -0.36 -4.33
CA ILE A 129 -10.97 -1.28 -5.05
C ILE A 129 -10.57 -2.73 -4.80
N CYS A 130 -9.29 -3.06 -4.96
CA CYS A 130 -8.80 -4.43 -4.86
C CYS A 130 -8.84 -4.99 -3.43
N GLY A 131 -8.66 -4.13 -2.43
CA GLY A 131 -8.61 -4.54 -1.02
C GLY A 131 -9.92 -4.43 -0.26
N LEU A 132 -11.02 -3.99 -0.90
CA LEU A 132 -12.34 -3.92 -0.26
C LEU A 132 -12.88 -5.30 0.15
N HIS A 133 -13.46 -5.36 1.35
CA HIS A 133 -14.12 -6.56 1.81
C HIS A 133 -15.54 -6.65 1.23
N GLY A 134 -15.75 -7.59 0.30
CA GLY A 134 -17.06 -7.90 -0.27
C GLY A 134 -17.18 -7.55 -1.75
N GLU A 135 -17.40 -8.56 -2.59
CA GLU A 135 -17.37 -8.45 -4.05
C GLU A 135 -18.50 -7.59 -4.66
N SER A 136 -19.50 -7.20 -3.86
CA SER A 136 -20.71 -6.55 -4.34
C SER A 136 -20.53 -5.06 -4.68
N TYR A 137 -19.41 -4.45 -4.30
CA TYR A 137 -19.08 -3.06 -4.65
C TYR A 137 -18.46 -2.95 -6.05
N HIS A 138 -17.71 -3.95 -6.51
CA HIS A 138 -16.92 -3.87 -7.73
C HIS A 138 -17.77 -3.56 -8.97
N LYS A 139 -18.99 -4.13 -9.06
CA LYS A 139 -19.89 -3.87 -10.19
C LYS A 139 -20.26 -2.38 -10.36
N TRP A 140 -20.41 -1.67 -9.26
CA TRP A 140 -20.79 -0.25 -9.25
C TRP A 140 -19.59 0.66 -9.47
N VAL A 141 -18.44 0.27 -8.95
CA VAL A 141 -17.21 1.05 -9.10
C VAL A 141 -16.65 0.91 -10.52
N LEU A 142 -16.72 -0.30 -11.11
CA LEU A 142 -16.25 -0.56 -12.47
C LEU A 142 -17.18 -0.04 -13.58
N SER A 143 -18.37 0.46 -13.26
CA SER A 143 -19.25 1.09 -14.27
C SER A 143 -18.86 2.54 -14.59
N GLU A 144 -18.01 3.14 -13.76
CA GLU A 144 -17.75 4.57 -13.80
C GLU A 144 -16.57 4.93 -14.70
N LYS A 145 -16.76 5.99 -15.48
CA LYS A 145 -15.70 6.58 -16.32
C LYS A 145 -14.93 7.60 -15.50
N ASP A 146 -13.62 7.62 -15.68
CA ASP A 146 -12.71 8.58 -15.02
C ASP A 146 -12.87 8.55 -13.49
N LEU A 147 -12.94 7.33 -12.95
CA LEU A 147 -13.03 7.09 -11.53
C LEU A 147 -11.76 7.66 -10.85
N THR A 148 -11.96 8.37 -9.74
CA THR A 148 -10.92 8.84 -8.82
C THR A 148 -11.06 8.13 -7.49
N PHE A 149 -10.01 8.13 -6.66
CA PHE A 149 -10.08 7.55 -5.32
C PHE A 149 -11.24 8.13 -4.49
N LYS A 150 -11.45 9.45 -4.56
CA LYS A 150 -12.56 10.11 -3.88
C LYS A 150 -13.92 9.60 -4.37
N SER A 151 -14.14 9.57 -5.69
CA SER A 151 -15.43 9.09 -6.23
C SER A 151 -15.68 7.61 -5.92
N ALA A 152 -14.63 6.79 -5.88
CA ALA A 152 -14.75 5.39 -5.48
C ALA A 152 -15.21 5.29 -4.02
N CYS A 153 -14.60 6.07 -3.10
CA CYS A 153 -15.04 6.14 -1.71
C CYS A 153 -16.51 6.57 -1.59
N ASP A 154 -16.92 7.62 -2.31
CA ASP A 154 -18.28 8.16 -2.27
C ASP A 154 -19.32 7.12 -2.72
N ILE A 155 -19.04 6.37 -3.80
CA ILE A 155 -19.90 5.28 -4.29
C ILE A 155 -20.06 4.18 -3.25
N VAL A 156 -18.95 3.69 -2.70
CA VAL A 156 -18.97 2.56 -1.75
C VAL A 156 -19.65 2.96 -0.44
N LEU A 157 -19.38 4.17 0.07
CA LEU A 157 -20.07 4.72 1.24
C LEU A 157 -21.58 4.83 1.03
N ALA A 158 -22.02 5.32 -0.13
CA ALA A 158 -23.45 5.42 -0.45
C ALA A 158 -24.14 4.05 -0.52
N LEU A 159 -23.46 3.04 -1.08
CA LEU A 159 -23.95 1.66 -1.12
C LEU A 159 -24.07 1.06 0.28
N GLU A 160 -23.05 1.27 1.12
CA GLU A 160 -23.06 0.77 2.50
C GLU A 160 -24.25 1.33 3.29
N LEU A 161 -24.51 2.63 3.17
CA LEU A 161 -25.67 3.30 3.78
C LEU A 161 -26.99 2.71 3.27
N THR A 162 -27.14 2.57 1.95
CA THR A 162 -28.35 2.02 1.32
C THR A 162 -28.63 0.59 1.80
N TRP A 163 -27.60 -0.24 1.95
CA TRP A 163 -27.75 -1.62 2.43
C TRP A 163 -28.02 -1.71 3.92
N LYS A 164 -27.48 -0.78 4.73
CA LYS A 164 -27.82 -0.67 6.16
C LYS A 164 -29.31 -0.31 6.30
N GLU A 165 -29.77 0.72 5.59
CA GLU A 165 -31.18 1.14 5.61
C GLU A 165 -32.13 0.03 5.14
N THR A 166 -31.81 -0.63 4.02
CA THR A 166 -32.62 -1.74 3.49
C THR A 166 -32.72 -2.90 4.48
N ARG A 167 -31.62 -3.24 5.17
CA ARG A 167 -31.61 -4.29 6.20
C ARG A 167 -32.47 -3.91 7.41
N GLU A 168 -32.41 -2.66 7.87
CA GLU A 168 -33.25 -2.19 8.97
C GLU A 168 -34.74 -2.21 8.59
N LEU A 169 -35.10 -1.75 7.38
CA LEU A 169 -36.47 -1.82 6.87
C LEU A 169 -37.00 -3.26 6.77
N ALA A 170 -36.17 -4.19 6.29
CA ALA A 170 -36.51 -5.62 6.24
C ALA A 170 -36.68 -6.25 7.64
N ARG A 171 -35.99 -5.71 8.65
CA ARG A 171 -36.14 -6.14 10.06
C ARG A 171 -37.45 -5.65 10.66
N HIS A 172 -37.84 -4.40 10.38
CA HIS A 172 -39.09 -3.81 10.87
C HIS A 172 -40.35 -4.43 10.26
N THR A 173 -40.30 -4.89 9.01
CA THR A 173 -41.43 -5.55 8.32
C THR A 173 -41.70 -6.99 8.79
N LYS A 174 -40.79 -7.60 9.58
CA LYS A 174 -40.94 -8.95 10.14
C LYS A 174 -41.55 -9.00 11.55
N SER A 175 -42.06 -7.90 12.10
CA SER A 175 -42.80 -7.93 13.38
C SER A 175 -44.17 -8.63 13.21
N PRO A 176 -44.55 -9.61 14.06
CA PRO A 176 -45.80 -10.34 13.89
C PRO A 176 -47.01 -9.41 14.09
N ARG A 177 -47.98 -9.46 13.17
CA ARG A 177 -49.32 -8.89 13.36
C ARG A 177 -49.96 -9.52 14.60
N SER A 178 -50.29 -8.69 15.59
CA SER A 178 -51.02 -9.12 16.79
C SER A 178 -52.39 -9.70 16.42
N VAL A 179 -52.75 -10.80 17.08
CA VAL A 179 -53.92 -11.64 16.84
C VAL A 179 -55.21 -10.86 17.07
N VAL A 180 -56.09 -10.86 16.06
CA VAL A 180 -57.46 -10.29 16.14
C VAL A 180 -58.24 -11.02 17.23
N HIS A 181 -58.70 -10.29 18.25
CA HIS A 181 -59.60 -10.79 19.29
C HIS A 181 -60.94 -11.21 18.67
N GLN A 182 -61.27 -12.50 18.75
CA GLN A 182 -62.60 -13.02 18.41
C GLN A 182 -63.52 -12.80 19.61
N VAL A 183 -64.53 -11.95 19.47
CA VAL A 183 -65.57 -11.73 20.49
C VAL A 183 -66.49 -12.95 20.51
N ILE A 184 -66.41 -13.75 21.57
CA ILE A 184 -67.36 -14.83 21.83
C ILE A 184 -68.63 -14.19 22.41
N HIS A 185 -69.72 -14.23 21.64
CA HIS A 185 -71.03 -13.82 22.11
C HIS A 185 -71.75 -15.02 22.73
N MET A 186 -72.09 -14.95 24.02
CA MET A 186 -73.06 -15.83 24.68
C MET A 186 -73.88 -14.99 25.67
N PRO A 187 -75.21 -14.94 25.52
CA PRO A 187 -76.08 -15.06 26.68
C PRO A 187 -77.31 -15.94 26.35
N GLY A 188 -77.90 -16.72 27.24
CA GLY A 188 -77.68 -16.93 28.65
C GLY A 188 -78.65 -18.01 29.14
N ALA A 189 -78.32 -18.64 30.27
CA ALA A 189 -79.28 -19.42 31.05
C ALA A 189 -79.73 -18.54 32.21
N LYS A 190 -81.03 -18.29 32.32
CA LYS A 190 -81.67 -17.93 33.59
C LYS A 190 -82.74 -18.96 33.90
N GLU A 191 -82.45 -19.67 34.97
CA GLU A 191 -83.26 -20.63 35.70
C GLU A 191 -84.21 -19.86 36.65
N HIS A 192 -85.47 -20.29 36.78
CA HIS A 192 -86.11 -20.75 38.04
C HIS A 192 -87.64 -20.62 38.08
N SER A 193 -88.27 -21.76 38.40
CA SER A 193 -89.43 -22.01 39.29
C SER A 193 -90.79 -21.33 39.06
N ARG A 194 -91.81 -22.17 38.80
CA ARG A 194 -92.68 -22.77 39.83
C ARG A 194 -93.50 -23.92 39.27
#